data_AF-A0A839NH61-F1
#
_entry.id   AF-A0A839NH61-F1
#
_cell.length_a   1.000
_cell.length_b   1.000
_cell.length_c   1.000
_cell.angle_alpha   90.00
_cell.angle_beta   90.00
_cell.angle_gamma   90.00
#
_symmetry.space_group_name_H-M   'P 1'
#
loop_
_entity.id
_entity.type
_entity.pdbx_description
1 polymer ?
#
loop_
_entity_poly.entity_id
_entity_poly.type
_entity_poly.pdbx_seq_one_letter_code
_entity_poly.pdbx_strand_id
1 'polypeptide(L)'
;MNDKILNKTYLTPSWGLFVGKFDDNVLHKHYAIQVSLASRGHLTVTDQYNTQKDFTSCYINSNVLHQFTSAQATLILLINPLSSVGHMLSKKHQKTSITSLNHDLKKLSDVFNSYLLAPDEFTDFTDKICQVLIDFKCGCEAENHVGDDRIYRAIQYLEQNFDRVVSLKEIANNCFLSETRFLHLFKEQTNLNFRRYQIWNKLIKSLSLVQTQSLIETAHQFGFTDSSHYNRAFKETFGLSPKFLSKLK
;
A
#
# COMPACT_ATOMS: atom_id res chain seq x y z
N MET A 1 16.70 8.23 24.49
CA MET A 1 16.86 7.69 23.12
C MET A 1 15.64 8.15 22.34
N ASN A 2 15.85 9.01 21.34
CA ASN A 2 14.90 10.05 20.92
C ASN A 2 13.52 9.54 20.43
N ASP A 3 12.47 9.94 21.15
CA ASP A 3 11.06 9.86 20.75
C ASP A 3 10.67 10.81 19.59
N LYS A 4 11.64 11.33 18.84
CA LYS A 4 11.45 12.36 17.78
C LYS A 4 11.51 11.79 16.36
N ILE A 5 10.97 10.60 16.12
CA ILE A 5 10.73 10.18 14.73
C ILE A 5 9.47 10.89 14.27
N LEU A 6 9.66 11.93 13.46
CA LEU A 6 8.57 12.58 12.76
C LEU A 6 7.94 11.58 11.78
N ASN A 7 6.63 11.66 11.66
CA ASN A 7 5.90 10.84 10.71
C ASN A 7 6.27 11.27 9.28
N LYS A 8 6.82 10.35 8.49
CA LYS A 8 7.25 10.61 7.11
C LYS A 8 6.64 9.58 6.17
N THR A 9 6.40 9.99 4.93
CA THR A 9 5.88 9.13 3.86
C THR A 9 6.71 9.23 2.59
N TYR A 10 6.75 8.16 1.83
CA TYR A 10 7.38 8.09 0.51
C TYR A 10 6.50 7.23 -0.41
N LEU A 11 6.39 7.60 -1.69
CA LEU A 11 5.51 6.91 -2.64
C LEU A 11 6.22 6.73 -3.97
N THR A 12 6.06 5.54 -4.54
CA THR A 12 6.48 5.17 -5.90
C THR A 12 5.31 4.49 -6.62
N PRO A 13 5.42 4.21 -7.93
CA PRO A 13 4.39 3.45 -8.64
C PRO A 13 4.10 2.05 -8.09
N SER A 14 5.11 1.39 -7.51
CA SER A 14 5.04 -0.02 -7.11
C SER A 14 4.94 -0.22 -5.59
N TRP A 15 5.35 0.76 -4.79
CA TRP A 15 5.25 0.70 -3.33
C TRP A 15 5.25 2.08 -2.69
N GLY A 16 4.64 2.17 -1.51
CA GLY A 16 4.70 3.31 -0.61
C GLY A 16 5.25 2.93 0.75
N LEU A 17 5.77 3.91 1.47
CA LEU A 17 6.33 3.76 2.81
C LEU A 17 5.76 4.84 3.74
N PHE A 18 5.50 4.43 4.97
CA PHE A 18 5.25 5.31 6.10
C PHE A 18 6.18 4.91 7.24
N VAL A 19 6.84 5.89 7.88
CA VAL A 19 7.55 5.70 9.14
C VAL A 19 7.01 6.67 10.17
N GLY A 20 6.61 6.16 11.33
CA GLY A 20 6.12 7.02 12.40
C GLY A 20 5.18 6.32 13.38
N LYS A 21 4.44 7.13 14.13
CA LYS A 21 3.38 6.70 15.06
C LYS A 21 2.04 7.24 14.55
N PHE A 22 0.98 6.46 14.74
CA PHE A 22 -0.38 6.92 14.50
C PHE A 22 -1.28 6.41 15.60
N ASP A 23 -2.20 7.28 16.00
CA ASP A 23 -3.25 6.98 16.96
C ASP A 23 -4.56 6.79 16.19
N ASP A 24 -5.50 6.02 16.74
CA ASP A 24 -6.87 5.91 16.23
C ASP A 24 -6.99 5.23 14.84
N ASN A 25 -6.13 4.24 14.55
CA ASN A 25 -6.35 3.37 13.40
C ASN A 25 -7.57 2.48 13.65
N VAL A 26 -8.51 2.50 12.73
CA VAL A 26 -9.72 1.66 12.77
C VAL A 26 -9.59 0.45 11.85
N LEU A 27 -10.50 -0.50 12.02
CA LEU A 27 -10.65 -1.64 11.13
C LEU A 27 -10.82 -1.18 9.66
N HIS A 28 -9.92 -1.62 8.78
CA HIS A 28 -9.84 -1.17 7.39
C HIS A 28 -9.26 -2.28 6.50
N LYS A 29 -9.33 -2.07 5.18
CA LYS A 29 -8.66 -2.93 4.20
C LYS A 29 -8.30 -2.13 2.98
N HIS A 30 -7.15 -2.43 2.40
CA HIS A 30 -6.67 -1.73 1.21
C HIS A 30 -6.27 -2.72 0.13
N TYR A 31 -6.06 -2.18 -1.06
CA TYR A 31 -5.63 -2.93 -2.23
C TYR A 31 -4.19 -3.43 -2.09
N ALA A 32 -3.33 -2.69 -1.39
CA ALA A 32 -1.92 -3.04 -1.27
C ALA A 32 -1.70 -4.28 -0.40
N ILE A 33 -0.58 -4.95 -0.63
CA ILE A 33 0.03 -5.83 0.37
C ILE A 33 0.67 -4.93 1.42
N GLN A 34 0.49 -5.23 2.70
CA GLN A 34 1.14 -4.50 3.77
C GLN A 34 2.24 -5.33 4.42
N VAL A 35 3.42 -4.75 4.51
CA VAL A 35 4.53 -5.23 5.33
C VAL A 35 4.76 -4.21 6.44
N SER A 36 4.72 -4.66 7.70
CA SER A 36 4.90 -3.76 8.84
C SER A 36 5.99 -4.25 9.77
N LEU A 37 6.78 -3.34 10.34
CA LEU A 37 7.83 -3.61 11.30
C LEU A 37 7.69 -2.68 12.51
N ALA A 38 7.72 -3.26 13.71
CA ALA A 38 7.77 -2.51 14.95
C ALA A 38 9.22 -2.07 15.25
N SER A 39 9.43 -0.81 15.62
CA SER A 39 10.76 -0.33 16.05
C SER A 39 11.25 -1.03 17.32
N ARG A 40 10.32 -1.33 18.23
CA ARG A 40 10.56 -2.07 19.48
C ARG A 40 9.31 -2.84 19.87
N GLY A 41 9.51 -3.97 20.56
CA GLY A 41 8.41 -4.78 21.07
C GLY A 41 7.56 -5.33 19.93
N HIS A 42 6.26 -5.06 20.00
CA HIS A 42 5.28 -5.61 19.07
C HIS A 42 4.33 -4.54 18.53
N LEU A 43 3.80 -4.81 17.34
CA LEU A 43 2.57 -4.23 16.82
C LEU A 43 1.45 -5.25 17.04
N THR A 44 0.23 -4.77 17.26
CA THR A 44 -0.95 -5.63 17.41
C THR A 44 -1.81 -5.49 16.16
N VAL A 45 -2.19 -6.63 15.58
CA VAL A 45 -3.17 -6.69 14.49
C VAL A 45 -4.44 -7.34 15.01
N THR A 46 -5.55 -6.63 14.87
CA THR A 46 -6.89 -7.15 15.16
C THR A 46 -7.58 -7.51 13.84
N ASP A 47 -8.12 -8.73 13.74
CA ASP A 47 -8.89 -9.14 12.56
C ASP A 47 -10.38 -8.77 12.67
N GLN A 48 -11.16 -9.12 11.66
CA GLN A 48 -12.61 -8.87 11.60
C GLN A 48 -13.44 -9.58 12.68
N TYR A 49 -12.85 -10.55 13.40
CA TYR A 49 -13.48 -11.29 14.49
C TYR A 49 -13.02 -10.78 15.86
N ASN A 50 -12.35 -9.63 15.92
CA ASN A 50 -11.73 -9.08 17.11
C ASN A 50 -10.62 -9.97 17.71
N THR A 51 -10.06 -10.89 16.91
CA THR A 51 -8.90 -11.68 17.35
C THR A 51 -7.66 -10.82 17.23
N GLN A 52 -6.96 -10.64 18.34
CA GLN A 52 -5.70 -9.88 18.41
C GLN A 52 -4.50 -10.81 18.36
N LYS A 53 -3.49 -10.40 17.60
CA LYS A 53 -2.19 -11.07 17.54
C LYS A 53 -1.07 -10.04 17.50
N ASP A 54 -0.01 -10.33 18.24
CA ASP A 54 1.17 -9.49 18.33
C ASP A 54 2.26 -9.97 17.38
N PHE A 55 2.92 -9.02 16.72
CA PHE A 55 3.98 -9.27 15.75
C PHE A 55 5.15 -8.33 15.98
N THR A 56 6.38 -8.81 15.80
CA THR A 56 7.54 -7.90 15.64
C THR A 56 7.59 -7.35 14.22
N SER A 57 7.19 -8.17 13.25
CA SER A 57 6.97 -7.81 11.87
C SER A 57 5.86 -8.67 11.28
N CYS A 58 5.04 -8.11 10.40
CA CYS A 58 3.93 -8.83 9.81
C CYS A 58 3.75 -8.55 8.32
N TYR A 59 3.29 -9.58 7.62
CA TYR A 59 2.72 -9.53 6.29
C TYR A 59 1.20 -9.56 6.41
N ILE A 60 0.53 -8.68 5.67
CA ILE A 60 -0.92 -8.66 5.52
C ILE A 60 -1.22 -8.65 4.03
N ASN A 61 -1.98 -9.65 3.57
CA ASN A 61 -2.32 -9.78 2.16
C ASN A 61 -3.27 -8.66 1.70
N SER A 62 -3.31 -8.44 0.39
CA SER A 62 -4.25 -7.53 -0.25
C SER A 62 -5.69 -7.83 0.18
N ASN A 63 -6.46 -6.76 0.42
CA ASN A 63 -7.90 -6.82 0.69
C ASN A 63 -8.31 -7.56 1.98
N VAL A 64 -7.37 -7.79 2.91
CA VAL A 64 -7.63 -8.36 4.23
C VAL A 64 -8.10 -7.27 5.20
N LEU A 65 -9.23 -7.51 5.87
CA LEU A 65 -9.76 -6.59 6.88
C LEU A 65 -8.97 -6.72 8.17
N HIS A 66 -8.35 -5.63 8.61
CA HIS A 66 -7.49 -5.58 9.78
C HIS A 66 -7.51 -4.20 10.43
N GLN A 67 -7.25 -4.16 11.73
CA GLN A 67 -6.92 -2.95 12.46
C GLN A 67 -5.49 -3.09 12.95
N PHE A 68 -4.73 -2.01 12.87
CA PHE A 68 -3.32 -2.02 13.24
C PHE A 68 -3.08 -1.03 14.37
N THR A 69 -2.47 -1.47 15.47
CA THR A 69 -2.09 -0.57 16.57
C THR A 69 -0.64 -0.81 17.00
N SER A 70 0.06 0.26 17.36
CA SER A 70 1.37 0.17 17.97
C SER A 70 1.63 1.38 18.86
N ALA A 71 2.19 1.15 20.04
CA ALA A 71 2.64 2.22 20.94
C ALA A 71 3.99 2.84 20.52
N GLN A 72 4.66 2.22 19.54
CA GLN A 72 6.01 2.58 19.12
C GLN A 72 6.01 3.05 17.66
N ALA A 73 7.14 3.62 17.23
CA ALA A 73 7.30 3.94 15.82
C ALA A 73 7.25 2.66 14.98
N THR A 74 6.61 2.73 13.82
CA THR A 74 6.46 1.60 12.90
C THR A 74 6.93 2.00 11.51
N LEU A 75 7.49 1.04 10.79
CA LEU A 75 7.66 1.11 9.35
C LEU A 75 6.52 0.32 8.72
N ILE A 76 5.77 0.96 7.83
CA ILE A 76 4.73 0.34 7.02
C ILE A 76 5.10 0.51 5.56
N LEU A 77 5.18 -0.61 4.84
CA LEU A 77 5.29 -0.66 3.40
C LEU A 77 3.94 -1.11 2.82
N LEU A 78 3.45 -0.37 1.84
CA LEU A 78 2.24 -0.69 1.07
C LEU A 78 2.68 -0.99 -0.36
N ILE A 79 2.68 -2.27 -0.73
CA ILE A 79 3.25 -2.77 -1.99
C ILE A 79 2.11 -3.11 -2.95
N ASN A 80 2.21 -2.64 -4.18
CA ASN A 80 1.29 -3.00 -5.26
C ASN A 80 1.38 -4.53 -5.50
N PRO A 81 0.29 -5.30 -5.30
CA PRO A 81 0.32 -6.75 -5.46
C PRO A 81 0.68 -7.21 -6.89
N LEU A 82 0.47 -6.34 -7.88
CA LEU A 82 0.79 -6.61 -9.29
C LEU A 82 2.23 -6.24 -9.67
N SER A 83 2.98 -5.59 -8.79
CA SER A 83 4.41 -5.38 -8.99
C SER A 83 5.20 -6.68 -8.83
N SER A 84 6.42 -6.72 -9.35
CA SER A 84 7.33 -7.87 -9.22
C SER A 84 7.54 -8.31 -7.77
N VAL A 85 7.70 -7.34 -6.87
CA VAL A 85 7.87 -7.58 -5.43
C VAL A 85 6.56 -8.08 -4.81
N GLY A 86 5.43 -7.45 -5.16
CA GLY A 86 4.11 -7.87 -4.70
C GLY A 86 3.74 -9.29 -5.13
N HIS A 87 4.08 -9.66 -6.36
CA HIS A 87 3.91 -11.01 -6.88
C HIS A 87 4.73 -12.03 -6.08
N MET A 88 6.01 -11.74 -5.81
CA MET A 88 6.87 -12.63 -5.02
C MET A 88 6.37 -12.81 -3.59
N LEU A 89 5.98 -11.72 -2.92
CA LEU A 89 5.42 -11.76 -1.57
C LEU A 89 4.11 -12.55 -1.54
N SER A 90 3.21 -12.29 -2.50
CA SER A 90 1.96 -13.05 -2.64
C SER A 90 2.23 -14.53 -2.83
N LYS A 91 3.19 -14.90 -3.70
CA LYS A 91 3.58 -16.28 -3.97
C LYS A 91 4.15 -17.00 -2.76
N LYS A 92 4.92 -16.29 -1.93
CA LYS A 92 5.54 -16.84 -0.72
C LYS A 92 4.53 -17.05 0.41
N HIS A 93 3.49 -16.22 0.48
CA HIS A 93 2.49 -16.24 1.57
C HIS A 93 1.07 -16.62 1.12
N GLN A 94 0.90 -17.33 -0.02
CA GLN A 94 -0.40 -17.60 -0.67
C GLN A 94 -1.51 -18.15 0.24
N LYS A 95 -1.15 -18.87 1.32
CA LYS A 95 -2.10 -19.55 2.20
C LYS A 95 -2.50 -18.75 3.45
N THR A 96 -1.94 -17.56 3.64
CA THR A 96 -2.13 -16.80 4.88
C THR A 96 -2.55 -15.36 4.60
N SER A 97 -3.62 -14.92 5.26
CA SER A 97 -4.07 -13.52 5.20
C SER A 97 -3.17 -12.59 6.02
N ILE A 98 -2.73 -13.04 7.20
CA ILE A 98 -1.84 -12.30 8.12
C ILE A 98 -0.83 -13.30 8.69
N THR A 99 0.47 -12.99 8.63
CA THR A 99 1.52 -13.85 9.17
C THR A 99 2.77 -13.06 9.58
N SER A 100 3.65 -13.67 10.37
CA SER A 100 4.93 -13.08 10.77
C SER A 100 5.98 -13.17 9.66
N LEU A 101 6.82 -12.15 9.52
CA LEU A 101 7.90 -12.07 8.52
C LEU A 101 9.24 -12.50 9.14
N ASN A 102 9.48 -13.80 9.30
CA ASN A 102 10.58 -14.23 10.16
C ASN A 102 11.98 -14.18 9.52
N HIS A 103 12.11 -14.48 8.22
CA HIS A 103 13.42 -14.46 7.54
C HIS A 103 13.41 -13.65 6.25
N ASP A 104 12.24 -13.41 5.69
CA ASP A 104 12.10 -12.91 4.34
C ASP A 104 12.64 -11.50 4.25
N LEU A 105 12.30 -10.62 5.18
CA LEU A 105 12.65 -9.21 5.08
C LEU A 105 13.56 -8.76 6.22
N LYS A 106 14.42 -9.64 6.73
CA LYS A 106 15.35 -9.31 7.83
C LYS A 106 16.19 -8.05 7.52
N LYS A 107 16.62 -7.88 6.27
CA LYS A 107 17.31 -6.66 5.81
C LYS A 107 16.48 -5.38 6.00
N LEU A 108 15.15 -5.42 5.87
CA LEU A 108 14.30 -4.26 6.16
C LEU A 108 14.38 -3.89 7.64
N SER A 109 14.36 -4.88 8.54
CA SER A 109 14.52 -4.64 9.98
C SER A 109 15.85 -3.96 10.29
N ASP A 110 16.94 -4.42 9.66
CA ASP A 110 18.28 -3.86 9.87
C ASP A 110 18.38 -2.41 9.36
N VAL A 111 17.83 -2.14 8.16
CA VAL A 111 17.76 -0.78 7.59
C VAL A 111 16.90 0.14 8.45
N PHE A 112 15.74 -0.34 8.91
CA PHE A 112 14.85 0.42 9.77
C PHE A 112 15.48 0.72 11.12
N ASN A 113 16.05 -0.27 11.79
CA ASN A 113 16.75 -0.10 13.07
C ASN A 113 17.91 0.89 12.96
N SER A 114 18.69 0.82 11.87
CA SER A 114 19.78 1.76 11.63
C SER A 114 19.28 3.20 11.51
N TYR A 115 18.20 3.42 10.74
CA TYR A 115 17.57 4.74 10.60
C TYR A 115 17.00 5.27 11.93
N LEU A 116 16.49 4.39 12.79
CA LEU A 116 15.99 4.79 14.12
C LEU A 116 17.12 5.19 15.09
N LEU A 117 18.29 4.56 14.97
CA LEU A 117 19.45 4.83 15.83
C LEU A 117 20.16 6.12 15.45
N ALA A 118 20.37 6.32 14.15
CA ALA A 118 21.00 7.50 13.57
C ALA A 118 20.19 7.90 12.33
N PRO A 119 19.18 8.77 12.48
CA PRO A 119 18.39 9.22 11.35
C PRO A 119 19.24 10.04 10.37
N ASP A 120 19.63 9.41 9.26
CA ASP A 120 20.21 10.07 8.09
C ASP A 120 19.11 10.86 7.33
N GLU A 121 19.45 11.40 6.15
CA GLU A 121 18.45 11.94 5.25
C GLU A 121 17.39 10.89 4.90
N PHE A 122 16.12 11.32 4.81
CA PHE A 122 15.03 10.38 4.54
C PHE A 122 15.14 9.73 3.15
N THR A 123 15.75 10.45 2.21
CA THR A 123 16.13 9.98 0.87
C THR A 123 17.04 8.76 0.94
N ASP A 124 18.13 8.83 1.72
CA ASP A 124 19.05 7.71 1.92
C ASP A 124 18.34 6.48 2.52
N PHE A 125 17.42 6.72 3.46
CA PHE A 125 16.61 5.66 4.03
C PHE A 125 15.69 5.00 2.98
N THR A 126 15.00 5.80 2.16
CA THR A 126 14.14 5.27 1.10
C THR A 126 14.93 4.53 0.02
N ASP A 127 16.15 4.97 -0.28
CA ASP A 127 17.04 4.30 -1.23
C ASP A 127 17.50 2.94 -0.70
N LYS A 128 17.89 2.87 0.59
CA LYS A 128 18.21 1.59 1.25
C LYS A 128 17.02 0.63 1.22
N ILE A 129 15.81 1.11 1.49
CA ILE A 129 14.59 0.28 1.38
C ILE A 129 14.38 -0.20 -0.05
N CYS A 130 14.55 0.67 -1.05
CA CYS A 130 14.45 0.31 -2.46
C CYS A 130 15.43 -0.82 -2.83
N GLN A 131 16.69 -0.73 -2.38
CA GLN A 131 17.69 -1.78 -2.60
C GLN A 131 17.28 -3.11 -1.97
N VAL A 132 16.74 -3.09 -0.75
CA VAL A 132 16.21 -4.32 -0.15
C VAL A 132 15.09 -4.90 -1.01
N LEU A 133 14.14 -4.09 -1.47
CA LEU A 133 13.01 -4.57 -2.28
C LEU A 133 13.45 -5.09 -3.66
N ILE A 134 14.53 -4.56 -4.24
CA ILE A 134 15.12 -5.07 -5.49
C ILE A 134 15.54 -6.53 -5.32
N ASP A 135 16.14 -6.90 -4.19
CA ASP A 135 16.52 -8.29 -3.89
C ASP A 135 15.31 -9.24 -3.79
N PHE A 136 14.08 -8.72 -3.60
CA PHE A 136 12.82 -9.50 -3.55
C PHE A 136 12.07 -9.53 -4.87
N LYS A 137 12.57 -8.87 -5.91
CA LYS A 137 11.93 -8.93 -7.23
C LYS A 137 11.91 -10.36 -7.74
N CYS A 138 10.85 -10.72 -8.47
CA CYS A 138 10.89 -11.98 -9.19
C CYS A 138 11.99 -11.90 -10.25
N GLY A 139 12.84 -12.92 -10.34
CA GLY A 139 13.74 -13.10 -11.49
C GLY A 139 13.00 -13.31 -12.82
N CYS A 140 11.67 -13.44 -12.76
CA CYS A 140 10.78 -13.56 -13.89
C CYS A 140 10.22 -12.20 -14.39
N GLU A 141 10.78 -11.07 -13.97
CA GLU A 141 10.34 -9.68 -14.28
C GLU A 141 10.04 -9.38 -15.76
N ALA A 142 10.58 -10.17 -16.68
CA ALA A 142 10.36 -10.05 -18.12
C ALA A 142 9.16 -10.88 -18.67
N GLU A 143 8.45 -11.64 -17.82
CA GLU A 143 7.40 -12.57 -18.23
C GLU A 143 5.99 -12.10 -17.85
N ASN A 144 5.00 -12.46 -18.66
CA ASN A 144 3.60 -12.22 -18.35
C ASN A 144 3.13 -13.14 -17.20
N HIS A 145 3.23 -12.67 -15.94
CA HIS A 145 2.78 -13.42 -14.75
C HIS A 145 1.29 -13.65 -14.64
N VAL A 146 0.52 -12.91 -15.43
CA VAL A 146 -0.93 -12.88 -15.31
C VAL A 146 -1.58 -13.87 -16.28
N GLY A 147 -0.82 -14.40 -17.25
CA GLY A 147 -1.28 -15.43 -18.18
C GLY A 147 -2.24 -14.93 -19.27
N ASP A 148 -2.63 -13.66 -19.25
CA ASP A 148 -3.45 -13.02 -20.30
C ASP A 148 -2.82 -11.70 -20.74
N ASP A 149 -2.47 -11.61 -22.03
CA ASP A 149 -1.77 -10.44 -22.59
C ASP A 149 -2.57 -9.14 -22.49
N ARG A 150 -3.90 -9.21 -22.45
CA ARG A 150 -4.75 -8.02 -22.30
C ARG A 150 -4.62 -7.47 -20.89
N ILE A 151 -4.61 -8.33 -19.88
CA ILE A 151 -4.42 -7.89 -18.49
C ILE A 151 -2.97 -7.47 -18.24
N TYR A 152 -1.99 -8.15 -18.83
CA TYR A 152 -0.61 -7.70 -18.80
C TYR A 152 -0.45 -6.29 -19.39
N ARG A 153 -1.03 -6.06 -20.57
CA ARG A 153 -1.07 -4.72 -21.18
C ARG A 153 -1.76 -3.70 -20.28
N ALA A 154 -2.86 -4.09 -19.62
CA ALA A 154 -3.54 -3.21 -18.68
C ALA A 154 -2.60 -2.77 -17.54
N ILE A 155 -1.86 -3.70 -16.95
CA ILE A 155 -0.95 -3.43 -15.85
C ILE A 155 0.17 -2.50 -16.31
N GLN A 156 0.80 -2.80 -17.44
CA GLN A 156 1.83 -1.95 -18.05
C GLN A 156 1.30 -0.53 -18.32
N TYR A 157 0.08 -0.41 -18.86
CA TYR A 157 -0.54 0.88 -19.12
C TYR A 157 -0.78 1.67 -17.82
N LEU A 158 -1.23 1.00 -16.77
CA LEU A 158 -1.46 1.61 -15.47
C LEU A 158 -0.15 2.09 -14.80
N GLU A 159 0.93 1.32 -14.93
CA GLU A 159 2.26 1.71 -14.43
C GLU A 159 2.81 2.92 -15.17
N GLN A 160 2.71 2.94 -16.50
CA GLN A 160 3.14 4.07 -17.33
C GLN A 160 2.34 5.35 -17.09
N ASN A 161 1.12 5.24 -16.57
CA ASN A 161 0.23 6.35 -16.26
C ASN A 161 0.03 6.53 -14.74
N PHE A 162 1.04 6.17 -13.93
CA PHE A 162 1.00 6.28 -12.47
C PHE A 162 0.98 7.74 -11.95
N ASP A 163 1.10 8.75 -12.80
CA ASP A 163 0.95 10.16 -12.43
C ASP A 163 -0.55 10.58 -12.38
N ARG A 164 -1.43 9.96 -13.18
CA ARG A 164 -2.87 10.28 -13.23
C ARG A 164 -3.82 9.11 -12.91
N VAL A 165 -5.10 9.41 -12.66
CA VAL A 165 -6.13 8.37 -12.49
C VAL A 165 -6.61 7.91 -13.86
N VAL A 166 -6.33 6.65 -14.20
CA VAL A 166 -6.87 6.00 -15.42
C VAL A 166 -8.30 5.53 -15.16
N SER A 167 -9.22 5.90 -16.06
CA SER A 167 -10.63 5.51 -15.95
C SER A 167 -10.87 4.04 -16.34
N LEU A 168 -11.98 3.44 -15.88
CA LEU A 168 -12.34 2.07 -16.25
C LEU A 168 -12.58 1.94 -17.75
N LYS A 169 -13.28 2.93 -18.34
CA LYS A 169 -13.52 3.02 -19.78
C LYS A 169 -12.22 3.03 -20.58
N GLU A 170 -11.27 3.86 -20.16
CA GLU A 170 -10.00 4.03 -20.84
C GLU A 170 -9.15 2.75 -20.82
N ILE A 171 -9.00 2.12 -19.65
CA ILE A 171 -8.21 0.88 -19.54
C ILE A 171 -8.87 -0.27 -20.30
N ALA A 172 -10.20 -0.37 -20.25
CA ALA A 172 -10.94 -1.40 -20.98
C ALA A 172 -10.77 -1.23 -22.50
N ASN A 173 -10.86 0.01 -23.00
CA ASN A 173 -10.61 0.33 -24.40
C ASN A 173 -9.17 0.02 -24.82
N ASN A 174 -8.18 0.32 -23.98
CA ASN A 174 -6.77 -0.02 -24.24
C ASN A 174 -6.53 -1.54 -24.38
N CYS A 175 -7.38 -2.33 -23.72
CA CYS A 175 -7.37 -3.79 -23.78
C CYS A 175 -8.30 -4.37 -24.87
N PHE A 176 -8.99 -3.53 -25.65
CA PHE A 176 -10.03 -3.92 -26.61
C PHE A 176 -11.16 -4.73 -25.97
N LEU A 177 -11.57 -4.35 -24.76
CA LEU A 177 -12.64 -5.01 -24.00
C LEU A 177 -13.75 -4.00 -23.65
N SER A 178 -14.97 -4.50 -23.45
CA SER A 178 -15.99 -3.73 -22.72
C SER A 178 -15.57 -3.60 -21.25
N GLU A 179 -16.05 -2.56 -20.56
CA GLU A 179 -15.77 -2.34 -19.14
C GLU A 179 -16.13 -3.57 -18.28
N THR A 180 -17.29 -4.18 -18.55
CA THR A 180 -17.74 -5.40 -17.87
C THR A 180 -16.79 -6.56 -18.12
N ARG A 181 -16.40 -6.81 -19.37
CA ARG A 181 -15.49 -7.92 -19.69
C ARG A 181 -14.11 -7.70 -19.09
N PHE A 182 -13.62 -6.46 -19.09
CA PHE A 182 -12.37 -6.09 -18.42
C PHE A 182 -12.42 -6.39 -16.91
N LEU A 183 -13.48 -5.97 -16.21
CA LEU A 183 -13.62 -6.24 -14.77
C LEU A 183 -13.61 -7.74 -14.46
N HIS A 184 -14.32 -8.54 -15.25
CA HIS A 184 -14.34 -9.99 -15.10
C HIS A 184 -12.97 -10.60 -15.34
N LEU A 185 -12.35 -10.27 -16.46
CA LEU A 185 -11.06 -10.83 -16.84
C LEU A 185 -9.95 -10.40 -15.87
N PHE A 186 -9.92 -9.12 -15.47
CA PHE A 186 -8.96 -8.63 -14.49
C PHE A 186 -9.05 -9.42 -13.18
N LYS A 187 -10.26 -9.64 -12.66
CA LYS A 187 -10.47 -10.42 -11.44
C LYS A 187 -10.05 -11.88 -11.63
N GLU A 188 -10.42 -12.50 -12.75
CA GLU A 188 -10.09 -13.88 -13.07
C GLU A 188 -8.58 -14.11 -13.11
N GLN A 189 -7.84 -13.21 -13.77
CA GLN A 189 -6.41 -13.40 -13.98
C GLN A 189 -5.55 -12.92 -12.80
N THR A 190 -6.00 -11.92 -12.04
CA THR A 190 -5.20 -11.34 -10.94
C THR A 190 -5.66 -11.75 -9.54
N ASN A 191 -6.88 -12.29 -9.40
CA ASN A 191 -7.61 -12.42 -8.13
C ASN A 191 -7.85 -11.09 -7.38
N LEU A 192 -7.62 -9.94 -8.03
CA LEU A 192 -7.82 -8.62 -7.45
C LEU A 192 -9.07 -7.93 -8.01
N ASN A 193 -9.61 -6.99 -7.24
CA ASN A 193 -10.75 -6.19 -7.67
C ASN A 193 -10.28 -4.84 -8.24
N PHE A 194 -10.47 -4.63 -9.54
CA PHE A 194 -10.08 -3.39 -10.20
C PHE A 194 -10.76 -2.13 -9.63
N ARG A 195 -12.02 -2.20 -9.18
CA ARG A 195 -12.68 -1.04 -8.57
C ARG A 195 -12.01 -0.64 -7.25
N ARG A 196 -11.53 -1.61 -6.47
CA ARG A 196 -10.74 -1.33 -5.26
C ARG A 196 -9.38 -0.72 -5.59
N TYR A 197 -8.75 -1.21 -6.65
CA TYR A 197 -7.55 -0.58 -7.20
C TYR A 197 -7.80 0.88 -7.62
N GLN A 198 -8.93 1.19 -8.26
CA GLN A 198 -9.26 2.57 -8.63
C GLN A 198 -9.45 3.47 -7.41
N ILE A 199 -10.15 3.00 -6.37
CA ILE A 199 -10.31 3.76 -5.12
C ILE A 199 -8.93 3.98 -4.49
N TRP A 200 -8.13 2.93 -4.37
CA TRP A 200 -6.75 2.99 -3.87
C TRP A 200 -5.92 4.04 -4.62
N ASN A 201 -5.92 4.00 -5.95
CA ASN A 201 -5.16 4.95 -6.76
C ASN A 201 -5.62 6.39 -6.61
N LYS A 202 -6.93 6.63 -6.58
CA LYS A 202 -7.49 7.96 -6.33
C LYS A 202 -7.00 8.51 -4.99
N LEU A 203 -7.03 7.68 -3.95
CA LEU A 203 -6.62 8.04 -2.61
C LEU A 203 -5.09 8.24 -2.49
N ILE A 204 -4.28 7.38 -3.11
CA ILE A 204 -2.81 7.53 -3.08
C ILE A 204 -2.37 8.82 -3.77
N LYS A 205 -2.98 9.15 -4.91
CA LYS A 205 -2.65 10.38 -5.64
C LYS A 205 -3.16 11.63 -4.95
N SER A 206 -4.23 11.52 -4.17
CA SER A 206 -4.76 12.65 -3.42
C SER A 206 -3.92 13.02 -2.21
N LEU A 207 -2.99 12.17 -1.77
CA LEU A 207 -2.19 12.41 -0.57
C LEU A 207 -1.39 13.71 -0.62
N SER A 208 -0.80 14.06 -1.77
CA SER A 208 -0.05 15.31 -1.94
C SER A 208 -0.95 16.55 -1.91
N LEU A 209 -2.23 16.42 -2.26
CA LEU A 209 -3.19 17.53 -2.32
C LEU A 209 -3.87 17.78 -0.98
N VAL A 210 -4.04 16.75 -0.15
CA VAL A 210 -4.60 16.90 1.21
C VAL A 210 -3.79 17.86 2.08
N GLN A 211 -2.51 18.06 1.76
CA GLN A 211 -1.62 18.99 2.47
C GLN A 211 -1.72 20.43 1.95
N THR A 212 -2.21 20.63 0.72
CA THR A 212 -2.17 21.93 0.02
C THR A 212 -3.55 22.48 -0.34
N GLN A 213 -4.60 21.67 -0.24
CA GLN A 213 -5.97 22.00 -0.64
C GLN A 213 -6.99 21.58 0.41
N SER A 214 -8.22 22.08 0.29
CA SER A 214 -9.33 21.61 1.11
C SER A 214 -9.74 20.17 0.75
N LEU A 215 -10.36 19.46 1.70
CA LEU A 215 -10.89 18.11 1.44
C LEU A 215 -12.01 18.11 0.39
N ILE A 216 -12.73 19.23 0.24
CA ILE A 216 -13.80 19.38 -0.75
C ILE A 216 -13.19 19.44 -2.16
N GLU A 217 -12.21 20.31 -2.37
CA GLU A 217 -11.50 20.42 -3.65
C GLU A 217 -10.80 19.12 -4.02
N THR A 218 -10.09 18.51 -3.06
CA THR A 218 -9.44 17.22 -3.24
C THR A 218 -10.45 16.14 -3.66
N ALA A 219 -11.60 16.07 -2.98
CA ALA A 219 -12.65 15.09 -3.30
C ALA A 219 -13.16 15.25 -4.73
N HIS A 220 -13.51 16.48 -5.13
CA HIS A 220 -14.00 16.75 -6.48
C HIS A 220 -12.94 16.47 -7.56
N GLN A 221 -11.67 16.85 -7.32
CA GLN A 221 -10.58 16.63 -8.27
C GLN A 221 -10.35 15.13 -8.56
N PHE A 222 -10.51 14.26 -7.57
CA PHE A 222 -10.39 12.81 -7.74
C PHE A 222 -11.71 12.09 -8.03
N GLY A 223 -12.77 12.85 -8.33
CA GLY A 223 -14.07 12.33 -8.75
C GLY A 223 -14.80 11.55 -7.64
N PHE A 224 -14.67 12.01 -6.40
CA PHE A 224 -15.59 11.65 -5.32
C PHE A 224 -16.81 12.58 -5.36
N THR A 225 -17.95 12.10 -4.88
CA THR A 225 -19.21 12.86 -4.91
C THR A 225 -19.16 14.11 -4.03
N ASP A 226 -18.47 14.00 -2.90
CA ASP A 226 -18.34 15.02 -1.87
C ASP A 226 -17.21 14.65 -0.89
N SER A 227 -16.88 15.56 0.02
CA SER A 227 -15.84 15.36 1.03
C SER A 227 -16.15 14.24 2.04
N SER A 228 -17.42 13.93 2.29
CA SER A 228 -17.82 12.85 3.20
C SER A 228 -17.61 11.48 2.56
N HIS A 229 -17.91 11.34 1.27
CA HIS A 229 -17.56 10.15 0.48
C HIS A 229 -16.04 9.97 0.42
N TYR A 230 -15.27 11.02 0.16
CA TYR A 230 -13.81 10.95 0.20
C TYR A 230 -13.28 10.50 1.57
N ASN A 231 -13.73 11.13 2.65
CA ASN A 231 -13.29 10.82 4.00
C ASN A 231 -13.62 9.37 4.40
N ARG A 232 -14.83 8.89 4.07
CA ARG A 232 -15.21 7.49 4.30
C ARG A 232 -14.35 6.52 3.50
N ALA A 233 -14.15 6.75 2.21
CA ALA A 233 -13.29 5.91 1.38
C ALA A 233 -11.85 5.89 1.89
N PHE A 234 -11.33 7.04 2.32
CA PHE A 234 -10.02 7.18 2.92
C PHE A 234 -9.90 6.38 4.22
N LYS A 235 -10.88 6.51 5.14
CA LYS A 235 -10.90 5.79 6.41
C LYS A 235 -11.07 4.28 6.23
N GLU A 236 -11.91 3.83 5.30
CA GLU A 236 -12.07 2.42 4.95
C GLU A 236 -10.80 1.80 4.33
N THR A 237 -9.97 2.63 3.68
CA THR A 237 -8.74 2.20 3.01
C THR A 237 -7.53 2.24 3.93
N PHE A 238 -7.30 3.33 4.66
CA PHE A 238 -6.09 3.53 5.47
C PHE A 238 -6.32 3.37 6.98
N GLY A 239 -7.56 3.20 7.42
CA GLY A 239 -7.92 3.15 8.84
C GLY A 239 -7.76 4.47 9.58
N LEU A 240 -7.37 5.55 8.89
CA LEU A 240 -7.10 6.87 9.47
C LEU A 240 -7.96 7.92 8.75
N SER A 241 -8.11 9.10 9.35
CA SER A 241 -8.75 10.22 8.64
C SER A 241 -7.73 10.98 7.78
N PRO A 242 -8.15 11.64 6.68
CA PRO A 242 -7.26 12.50 5.89
C PRO A 242 -6.54 13.57 6.71
N LYS A 243 -7.16 14.04 7.81
CA LYS A 243 -6.60 15.04 8.74
C LYS A 243 -5.35 14.55 9.48
N PHE A 244 -5.14 13.24 9.57
CA PHE A 244 -3.88 12.70 10.07
C PHE A 244 -2.73 13.10 9.14
N LEU A 245 -2.93 13.00 7.83
CA LEU A 245 -1.89 13.30 6.84
C LEU A 245 -1.58 14.78 6.70
N SER A 246 -2.56 15.66 6.92
CA SER A 246 -2.31 17.12 6.93
C SER A 246 -1.36 17.58 8.04
N LYS A 247 -1.05 16.71 9.00
CA LYS A 247 -0.11 16.95 10.10
C LYS A 247 1.30 16.38 9.82
N LEU A 248 1.47 15.61 8.76
CA LEU A 248 2.78 15.16 8.30
C LEU A 248 3.46 16.36 7.65
N LYS A 249 4.46 16.94 8.33
CA LYS A 249 5.33 17.98 7.79
C LYS A 249 6.71 17.39 7.54
#